data_AF-A0A1M7I457-F1
#
_entry.id   AF-A0A1M7I457-F1
#
_cell.length_a   1.000
_cell.length_b   1.000
_cell.length_c   1.000
_cell.angle_alpha   90.00
_cell.angle_beta   90.00
_cell.angle_gamma   90.00
#
_symmetry.space_group_name_H-M   'P 1'
#
loop_
_entity.id
_entity.type
_entity.pdbx_description
1 polymer ?
#
loop_
_entity_poly.entity_id
_entity_poly.type
_entity_poly.pdbx_seq_one_letter_code
_entity_poly.pdbx_strand_id
1 'polypeptide(L)'
;MTIAKPSINVSDSIHFKSIDTGGNSAGNGGDGSFKGYVVNAPTLNFDPSNTANGASVHVNTGDHVDQKASWDAGKASAEAEKWSKAYANANSNGDQSSKSGHDTSKVYANTTADQTNTLSVDQHQDVMAGIGGHGGDGNLAMGGNVDFSFDSSI
;
A
#
# COMPACT_ATOMS: atom_id res chain seq x y z
N MET A 1 -107.08 -8.95 -53.81
CA MET A 1 -105.89 -8.08 -53.68
C MET A 1 -105.77 -7.74 -52.20
N THR A 2 -104.82 -8.33 -51.50
CA THR A 2 -104.60 -8.06 -50.07
C THR A 2 -103.18 -7.54 -49.94
N ILE A 3 -103.06 -6.22 -49.84
CA ILE A 3 -101.78 -5.58 -49.54
C ILE A 3 -101.51 -5.89 -48.07
N ALA A 4 -100.46 -6.67 -47.80
CA ALA A 4 -99.97 -6.85 -46.44
C ALA A 4 -99.59 -5.47 -45.90
N LYS A 5 -100.29 -5.00 -44.87
CA LYS A 5 -99.89 -3.79 -44.14
C LYS A 5 -98.48 -4.05 -43.60
N PRO A 6 -97.51 -3.13 -43.79
CA PRO A 6 -96.25 -3.25 -43.10
C PRO A 6 -96.55 -3.11 -41.60
N SER A 7 -96.47 -4.22 -40.87
CA SER A 7 -96.59 -4.20 -39.42
C SER A 7 -95.31 -3.60 -38.86
N ILE A 8 -95.35 -2.31 -38.53
CA ILE A 8 -94.32 -1.70 -37.69
C ILE A 8 -94.60 -2.23 -36.27
N ASN A 9 -93.73 -3.12 -35.79
CA ASN A 9 -93.76 -3.56 -34.41
C ASN A 9 -93.24 -2.41 -33.54
N VAL A 10 -94.13 -1.59 -33.00
CA VAL A 10 -93.77 -0.58 -32.00
C VAL A 10 -93.68 -1.30 -30.66
N SER A 11 -92.45 -1.48 -30.17
CA SER A 11 -92.14 -2.05 -28.86
C SER A 11 -91.71 -0.94 -27.91
N ASP A 12 -92.18 -0.98 -26.66
CA ASP A 12 -91.78 -0.08 -25.57
C ASP A 12 -90.36 -0.39 -25.03
N SER A 13 -89.68 -1.34 -25.68
CA SER A 13 -88.37 -1.84 -25.29
C SER A 13 -87.50 -2.09 -26.51
N ILE A 14 -86.27 -1.58 -26.46
CA ILE A 14 -85.24 -1.77 -27.48
C ILE A 14 -84.24 -2.80 -26.94
N HIS A 15 -84.14 -3.94 -27.61
CA HIS A 15 -83.31 -5.05 -27.16
C HIS A 15 -82.04 -5.13 -28.02
N PHE A 16 -80.89 -4.86 -27.42
CA PHE A 16 -79.59 -5.01 -28.08
C PHE A 16 -78.97 -6.37 -27.73
N LYS A 17 -78.41 -7.04 -28.73
CA LYS A 17 -77.79 -8.37 -28.55
C LYS A 17 -76.41 -8.27 -27.88
N SER A 18 -75.64 -7.24 -28.20
CA SER A 18 -74.42 -6.81 -27.50
C SER A 18 -74.07 -5.37 -27.90
N ILE A 19 -73.36 -4.65 -27.05
CA ILE A 19 -72.79 -3.33 -27.35
C ILE A 19 -71.29 -3.43 -27.06
N ASP A 20 -70.47 -3.39 -28.13
CA ASP A 20 -69.00 -3.42 -28.03
C ASP A 20 -68.44 -2.01 -28.20
N THR A 21 -67.84 -1.47 -27.14
CA THR A 21 -67.24 -0.11 -27.14
C THR A 21 -65.74 -0.11 -27.46
N GLY A 22 -65.19 -1.28 -27.81
CA GLY A 22 -63.75 -1.50 -28.03
C GLY A 22 -62.95 -1.61 -26.72
N GLY A 23 -61.94 -2.48 -26.70
CA GLY A 23 -61.05 -2.64 -25.56
C GLY A 23 -60.08 -1.47 -25.43
N ASN A 24 -59.93 -0.90 -24.24
CA ASN A 24 -58.98 0.17 -23.93
C ASN A 24 -57.73 -0.41 -23.26
N SER A 25 -56.54 -0.06 -23.75
CA SER A 25 -55.26 -0.51 -23.17
C SER A 25 -54.35 0.69 -22.96
N ALA A 26 -54.06 0.95 -21.69
CA ALA A 26 -53.01 1.87 -21.28
C ALA A 26 -51.70 1.07 -21.25
N GLY A 27 -50.67 1.53 -21.99
CA GLY A 27 -49.38 0.82 -22.06
C GLY A 27 -48.66 0.74 -20.70
N ASN A 28 -47.55 0.02 -20.64
CA ASN A 28 -46.70 0.02 -19.45
C ASN A 28 -45.73 1.22 -19.53
N GLY A 29 -45.62 1.99 -18.45
CA GLY A 29 -44.68 3.11 -18.34
C GLY A 29 -43.24 2.66 -18.60
N GLY A 30 -42.47 3.48 -19.32
CA GLY A 30 -41.15 3.11 -19.85
C GLY A 30 -40.07 2.82 -18.81
N ASP A 31 -39.01 2.14 -19.25
CA ASP A 31 -37.92 1.64 -18.41
C ASP A 31 -36.98 2.75 -17.90
N GLY A 32 -36.67 2.72 -16.61
CA GLY A 32 -35.69 3.62 -15.98
C GLY A 32 -34.24 3.16 -16.23
N SER A 33 -33.35 4.10 -16.56
CA SER A 33 -31.90 3.82 -16.69
C SER A 33 -31.16 4.14 -15.40
N PHE A 34 -30.39 3.19 -14.88
CA PHE A 34 -29.46 3.42 -13.77
C PHE A 34 -28.05 3.73 -14.27
N LYS A 35 -27.43 4.82 -13.78
CA LYS A 35 -26.02 5.13 -14.03
C LYS A 35 -25.33 5.49 -12.71
N GLY A 36 -24.55 4.55 -12.18
CA GLY A 36 -23.61 4.76 -11.08
C GLY A 36 -22.16 4.63 -11.57
N TYR A 37 -21.19 5.09 -10.77
CA TYR A 37 -19.77 4.89 -11.03
C TYR A 37 -19.05 4.46 -9.75
N VAL A 38 -18.02 3.65 -9.91
CA VAL A 38 -17.10 3.24 -8.83
C VAL A 38 -15.75 3.87 -9.15
N VAL A 39 -15.22 4.64 -8.21
CA VAL A 39 -13.86 5.19 -8.30
C VAL A 39 -12.97 4.40 -7.34
N ASN A 40 -11.89 3.83 -7.88
CA ASN A 40 -10.93 3.02 -7.15
C ASN A 40 -9.53 3.52 -7.46
N ALA A 41 -8.85 4.10 -6.47
CA ALA A 41 -7.50 4.62 -6.58
C ALA A 41 -6.62 4.14 -5.41
N PRO A 42 -6.43 2.82 -5.25
CA PRO A 42 -5.66 2.28 -4.15
C PRO A 42 -4.20 2.70 -4.26
N THR A 43 -3.59 3.02 -3.11
CA THR A 43 -2.17 3.37 -3.03
C THR A 43 -1.46 2.45 -2.05
N LEU A 44 -0.21 2.13 -2.39
CA LEU A 44 0.70 1.36 -1.55
C LEU A 44 2.01 2.13 -1.46
N ASN A 45 2.43 2.43 -0.24
CA ASN A 45 3.74 2.99 0.04
C ASN A 45 4.54 2.02 0.89
N PHE A 46 5.70 1.63 0.39
CA PHE A 46 6.64 0.76 1.08
C PHE A 46 7.98 1.47 1.19
N ASP A 47 8.39 1.76 2.43
CA ASP A 47 9.61 2.50 2.73
C ASP A 47 10.49 1.69 3.71
N PRO A 48 11.37 0.82 3.17
CA PRO A 48 12.32 0.07 3.98
C PRO A 48 13.58 0.89 4.26
N SER A 49 13.99 0.96 5.53
CA SER A 49 15.24 1.60 5.94
C SER A 49 16.08 0.68 6.81
N ASN A 50 17.39 0.67 6.55
CA ASN A 50 18.38 -0.12 7.29
C ASN A 50 19.54 0.78 7.71
N THR A 51 19.83 0.83 9.01
CA THR A 51 20.94 1.59 9.56
C THR A 51 21.85 0.65 10.36
N ALA A 52 23.15 0.67 10.04
CA ALA A 52 24.17 -0.08 10.77
C ALA A 52 25.21 0.88 11.35
N ASN A 53 25.50 0.73 12.64
CA ASN A 53 26.49 1.54 13.33
C ASN A 53 27.68 0.67 13.75
N GLY A 54 28.81 0.91 13.09
CA GLY A 54 30.03 0.12 13.27
C GLY A 54 30.84 0.55 14.50
N ALA A 55 31.63 -0.38 15.05
CA ALA A 55 32.57 -0.10 16.13
C ALA A 55 33.92 0.40 15.61
N SER A 56 34.50 1.41 16.29
CA SER A 56 35.86 1.89 16.04
C SER A 56 36.84 1.22 17.00
N VAL A 57 37.92 0.66 16.48
CA VAL A 57 38.94 -0.07 17.25
C VAL A 57 40.33 0.50 16.99
N HIS A 58 41.04 0.87 18.06
CA HIS A 58 42.44 1.29 18.01
C HIS A 58 43.25 0.54 19.07
N VAL A 59 44.30 -0.19 18.66
CA VAL A 59 45.15 -1.00 19.55
C VAL A 59 46.59 -0.51 19.45
N ASN A 60 47.18 -0.16 20.59
CA ASN A 60 48.61 0.18 20.70
C ASN A 60 49.32 -0.93 21.49
N THR A 61 50.10 -1.78 20.82
CA THR A 61 50.96 -2.77 21.49
C THR A 61 52.27 -2.09 21.85
N GLY A 62 52.33 -1.52 23.04
CA GLY A 62 53.34 -0.55 23.48
C GLY A 62 54.63 -1.14 24.07
N ASP A 63 55.33 -2.05 23.39
CA ASP A 63 56.65 -2.47 23.84
C ASP A 63 57.73 -1.53 23.30
N HIS A 64 58.26 -0.67 24.17
CA HIS A 64 59.48 0.11 23.93
C HIS A 64 60.60 -0.44 24.83
N VAL A 65 61.66 -0.97 24.21
CA VAL A 65 62.79 -1.58 24.91
C VAL A 65 63.89 -0.53 25.08
N ASP A 66 63.95 0.12 26.24
CA ASP A 66 65.04 1.04 26.57
C ASP A 66 66.11 0.35 27.41
N GLN A 67 67.30 0.23 26.83
CA GLN A 67 68.43 -0.45 27.45
C GLN A 67 69.55 0.55 27.72
N LYS A 68 69.91 0.72 28.98
CA LYS A 68 71.14 1.42 29.37
C LYS A 68 72.13 0.41 29.94
N ALA A 69 73.19 0.13 29.18
CA ALA A 69 74.34 -0.61 29.67
C ALA A 69 75.29 0.35 30.42
N SER A 70 75.69 0.00 31.64
CA SER A 70 76.78 0.68 32.35
C SER A 70 78.09 -0.06 32.09
N TRP A 71 79.15 0.69 31.79
CA TRP A 71 80.48 0.16 31.51
C TRP A 71 81.43 0.67 32.61
N ASP A 72 81.84 -0.21 33.52
CA ASP A 72 82.92 0.09 34.48
C ASP A 72 84.15 -0.75 34.13
N ALA A 73 85.13 -0.12 33.49
CA ALA A 73 86.48 -0.67 33.44
C ALA A 73 87.15 -0.32 34.78
N GLY A 74 87.18 -1.28 35.71
CA GLY A 74 87.84 -1.11 37.00
C GLY A 74 89.24 -0.51 36.85
N LYS A 75 89.63 0.38 37.77
CA LYS A 75 90.91 1.12 37.68
C LYS A 75 92.08 0.15 37.78
N ALA A 76 92.88 0.05 36.72
CA ALA A 76 94.17 -0.62 36.72
C ALA A 76 95.29 0.40 36.99
N SER A 77 96.04 0.23 38.08
CA SER A 77 97.24 1.04 38.38
C SER A 77 98.49 0.18 38.30
N ALA A 78 99.39 0.49 37.37
CA ALA A 78 100.73 -0.08 37.28
C ALA A 78 101.72 1.02 36.84
N GLU A 79 102.91 1.07 37.44
CA GLU A 79 104.01 1.93 36.99
C GLU A 79 104.66 1.29 35.75
N ALA A 80 104.69 2.04 34.65
CA ALA A 80 105.15 1.56 33.36
C ALA A 80 106.52 2.17 32.99
N GLU A 81 107.47 1.33 32.60
CA GLU A 81 108.77 1.72 32.06
C GLU A 81 108.62 2.40 30.69
N LYS A 82 109.61 3.23 30.31
CA LYS A 82 109.60 4.05 29.09
C LYS A 82 109.34 3.14 27.87
N TRP A 83 108.37 3.55 27.04
CA TRP A 83 107.87 2.85 25.83
C TRP A 83 106.86 1.70 26.02
N SER A 84 106.31 1.50 27.22
CA SER A 84 105.23 0.50 27.40
C SER A 84 103.86 1.00 26.93
N LYS A 85 103.04 0.12 26.33
CA LYS A 85 101.62 0.38 25.99
C LYS A 85 100.70 -0.48 26.87
N ALA A 86 99.66 0.13 27.44
CA ALA A 86 98.64 -0.59 28.22
C ALA A 86 97.49 -1.06 27.31
N TYR A 87 97.08 -2.31 27.46
CA TYR A 87 95.91 -2.89 26.78
C TYR A 87 94.82 -3.18 27.82
N ALA A 88 93.64 -2.58 27.65
CA ALA A 88 92.47 -2.88 28.48
C ALA A 88 91.38 -3.50 27.59
N ASN A 89 90.89 -4.68 27.98
CA ASN A 89 89.80 -5.35 27.29
C ASN A 89 88.52 -5.20 28.12
N ALA A 90 87.60 -4.34 27.69
CA ALA A 90 86.29 -4.18 28.31
C ALA A 90 85.33 -5.21 27.70
N ASN A 91 85.19 -6.36 28.34
CA ASN A 91 84.20 -7.37 27.93
C ASN A 91 82.82 -7.00 28.50
N SER A 92 81.79 -7.00 27.64
CA SER A 92 80.39 -6.88 28.04
C SER A 92 79.69 -8.22 27.92
N ASN A 93 79.01 -8.62 28.99
CA ASN A 93 78.23 -9.86 29.06
C ASN A 93 76.76 -9.55 29.40
N GLY A 94 76.22 -8.46 28.85
CA GLY A 94 74.82 -8.08 29.09
C GLY A 94 73.87 -9.04 28.38
N ASP A 95 73.34 -10.04 29.09
CA ASP A 95 72.25 -10.87 28.59
C ASP A 95 70.96 -10.05 28.52
N GLN A 96 70.34 -10.01 27.34
CA GLN A 96 69.07 -9.33 27.14
C GLN A 96 67.97 -10.34 26.91
N SER A 97 67.08 -10.45 27.90
CA SER A 97 65.85 -11.21 27.76
C SER A 97 64.68 -10.25 27.65
N SER A 98 63.99 -10.29 26.51
CA SER A 98 62.69 -9.65 26.36
C SER A 98 61.63 -10.74 26.46
N LYS A 99 60.79 -10.68 27.51
CA LYS A 99 59.61 -11.54 27.62
C LYS A 99 58.43 -10.75 27.09
N SER A 100 58.16 -10.86 25.78
CA SER A 100 56.86 -10.45 25.24
C SER A 100 55.83 -11.47 25.74
N GLY A 101 55.23 -11.17 26.89
CA GLY A 101 54.23 -12.00 27.52
C GLY A 101 52.93 -11.92 26.74
N HIS A 102 52.78 -12.67 25.66
CA HIS A 102 51.51 -13.05 25.06
C HIS A 102 50.37 -12.01 25.12
N ASP A 103 50.55 -10.78 24.65
CA ASP A 103 49.44 -9.83 24.58
C ASP A 103 48.67 -10.00 23.27
N THR A 104 48.02 -11.16 23.13
CA THR A 104 46.94 -11.27 22.14
C THR A 104 45.81 -10.38 22.60
N SER A 105 45.81 -9.12 22.15
CA SER A 105 44.73 -8.17 22.38
C SER A 105 43.49 -8.64 21.62
N LYS A 106 42.63 -9.43 22.28
CA LYS A 106 41.31 -9.77 21.74
C LYS A 106 40.45 -8.52 21.78
N VAL A 107 40.17 -7.94 20.61
CA VAL A 107 39.26 -6.80 20.50
C VAL A 107 37.90 -7.25 19.99
N TYR A 108 36.85 -6.88 20.72
CA TYR A 108 35.47 -7.07 20.31
C TYR A 108 34.92 -5.76 19.75
N ALA A 109 34.60 -5.76 18.45
CA ALA A 109 34.05 -4.62 17.73
C ALA A 109 32.58 -4.90 17.39
N ASN A 110 31.71 -4.87 18.41
CA ASN A 110 30.30 -5.19 18.21
C ASN A 110 29.63 -4.13 17.33
N THR A 111 28.96 -4.59 16.28
CA THR A 111 28.17 -3.74 15.38
C THR A 111 26.70 -4.02 15.63
N THR A 112 25.88 -2.97 15.68
CA THR A 112 24.43 -3.08 15.80
C THR A 112 23.78 -2.63 14.49
N ALA A 113 22.81 -3.39 14.00
CA ALA A 113 22.03 -3.07 12.82
C ALA A 113 20.54 -3.11 13.14
N ASP A 114 19.84 -2.04 12.81
CA ASP A 114 18.39 -1.90 12.99
C ASP A 114 17.71 -1.79 11.62
N GLN A 115 16.68 -2.62 11.43
CA GLN A 115 15.85 -2.65 10.22
C GLN A 115 14.41 -2.26 10.57
N THR A 116 13.88 -1.27 9.87
CA THR A 116 12.48 -0.85 9.98
C THR A 116 11.84 -0.88 8.61
N ASN A 117 10.75 -1.64 8.48
CA ASN A 117 9.92 -1.68 7.29
C ASN A 117 8.57 -1.06 7.62
N THR A 118 8.25 0.08 7.01
CA THR A 118 6.93 0.69 7.13
C THR A 118 6.12 0.43 5.86
N LEU A 119 4.91 -0.10 6.04
CA LEU A 119 3.94 -0.33 4.98
C LEU A 119 2.68 0.50 5.27
N SER A 120 2.28 1.34 4.32
CA SER A 120 1.01 2.05 4.34
C SER A 120 0.19 1.63 3.12
N VAL A 121 -1.07 1.28 3.38
CA VAL A 121 -2.01 0.81 2.36
C VAL A 121 -3.30 1.59 2.50
N ASP A 122 -3.74 2.21 1.42
CA ASP A 122 -5.05 2.82 1.30
C ASP A 122 -5.86 2.08 0.22
N GLN A 123 -7.00 1.51 0.62
CA GLN A 123 -7.92 0.76 -0.25
C GLN A 123 -9.28 1.45 -0.37
N HIS A 124 -9.32 2.77 -0.17
CA HIS A 124 -10.52 3.58 -0.32
C HIS A 124 -11.23 3.32 -1.66
N GLN A 125 -12.56 3.14 -1.57
CA GLN A 125 -13.48 3.02 -2.69
C GLN A 125 -14.67 3.97 -2.48
N ASP A 126 -14.93 4.82 -3.48
CA ASP A 126 -16.16 5.62 -3.53
C ASP A 126 -17.18 4.96 -4.47
N VAL A 127 -18.39 4.73 -3.94
CA VAL A 127 -19.51 4.15 -4.68
C VAL A 127 -20.68 5.13 -4.65
N MET A 128 -21.08 5.63 -5.82
CA MET A 128 -22.33 6.38 -5.96
C MET A 128 -23.39 5.50 -6.63
N ALA A 129 -24.50 5.29 -5.92
CA ALA A 129 -25.70 4.73 -6.52
C ALA A 129 -26.29 5.74 -7.52
N GLY A 130 -26.62 5.28 -8.72
CA GLY A 130 -27.29 6.07 -9.72
C GLY A 130 -28.68 6.53 -9.29
N ILE A 131 -29.13 7.64 -9.85
CA ILE A 131 -30.51 8.14 -9.70
C ILE A 131 -31.42 7.18 -10.48
N GLY A 132 -32.43 6.62 -9.81
CA GLY A 132 -33.46 5.82 -10.47
C GLY A 132 -34.29 6.70 -11.41
N GLY A 133 -34.49 6.26 -12.65
CA GLY A 133 -35.30 6.99 -13.62
C GLY A 133 -36.75 7.16 -13.18
N HIS A 134 -37.40 8.24 -13.64
CA HIS A 134 -38.84 8.42 -13.47
C HIS A 134 -39.58 7.42 -14.36
N GLY A 135 -40.38 6.54 -13.76
CA GLY A 135 -41.29 5.66 -14.49
C GLY A 135 -42.31 6.49 -15.27
N GLY A 136 -42.72 6.01 -16.46
CA GLY A 136 -43.59 6.76 -17.36
C GLY A 136 -44.99 7.02 -16.79
N ASP A 137 -45.42 8.28 -16.83
CA ASP A 137 -46.76 8.76 -16.48
C ASP A 137 -47.59 9.09 -17.74
N GLY A 138 -48.93 9.05 -17.65
CA GLY A 138 -49.82 9.56 -18.71
C GLY A 138 -50.63 8.51 -19.49
N ASN A 139 -50.65 7.26 -19.04
CA ASN A 139 -51.46 6.24 -19.70
C ASN A 139 -52.96 6.41 -19.36
N LEU A 140 -53.67 7.16 -20.19
CA LEU A 140 -55.12 7.34 -20.11
C LEU A 140 -55.80 6.55 -21.23
N ALA A 141 -56.61 5.57 -20.87
CA ALA A 141 -57.35 4.74 -21.81
C ALA A 141 -58.84 5.10 -21.75
N MET A 142 -59.31 5.97 -22.65
CA MET A 142 -60.73 6.37 -22.74
C MET A 142 -61.49 5.47 -23.71
N GLY A 143 -62.63 4.90 -23.26
CA GLY A 143 -63.51 4.09 -24.09
C GLY A 143 -64.37 4.92 -25.04
N GLY A 144 -65.01 4.28 -26.02
CA GLY A 144 -65.91 4.94 -26.98
C GLY A 144 -67.27 5.32 -26.37
N ASN A 145 -67.79 6.49 -26.74
CA ASN A 145 -69.15 6.93 -26.39
C ASN A 145 -70.21 6.19 -27.22
N VAL A 146 -71.36 5.88 -26.61
CA VAL A 146 -72.51 5.29 -27.29
C VAL A 146 -73.70 6.22 -27.12
N ASP A 147 -74.14 6.82 -28.23
CA ASP A 147 -75.30 7.71 -28.28
C ASP A 147 -76.42 7.11 -29.12
N PHE A 148 -77.65 7.15 -28.61
CA PHE A 148 -78.86 6.74 -29.32
C PHE A 148 -79.76 7.95 -29.56
N SER A 149 -80.20 8.14 -30.81
CA SER A 149 -81.15 9.19 -31.19
C SER A 149 -82.35 8.55 -31.88
N PHE A 150 -83.56 8.95 -31.46
CA PHE A 150 -84.80 8.53 -32.09
C PHE A 150 -85.40 9.72 -32.81
N ASP A 151 -85.54 9.61 -34.12
CA ASP A 151 -86.34 10.55 -34.88
C ASP A 151 -87.82 10.15 -34.74
N SER A 152 -88.64 11.11 -34.33
CA SER A 152 -90.07 10.94 -34.11
C SER A 152 -90.90 11.71 -35.15
N SER A 153 -90.33 12.09 -36.29
CA SER A 153 -91.10 12.64 -37.40
C SER A 153 -91.94 11.54 -38.09
N ILE A 154 -93.22 11.48 -37.72
CA ILE A 154 -94.32 10.93 -38.53
C ILE A 154 -95.13 12.10 -39.08
#